data_AF-A0A9P0PQS1-F1
#
_entry.id   AF-A0A9P0PQS1-F1
#
_cell.length_a   1.000
_cell.length_b   1.000
_cell.length_c   1.000
_cell.angle_alpha   90.00
_cell.angle_beta   90.00
_cell.angle_gamma   90.00
#
_symmetry.space_group_name_H-M   'P 1'
#
loop_
_entity.id
_entity.type
_entity.pdbx_description
1 polymer ?
#
loop_
_entity_poly.entity_id
_entity_poly.type
_entity_poly.pdbx_seq_one_letter_code
_entity_poly.pdbx_strand_id
1 'polypeptide(L)'
;MNSIRKQFTCMSSKRYIKAISNRCLSALAEDSKRQNDIFDAEQKRQKEAVGRIEKIEVQYEGIPANETLIMNRFLSTPYDCAKRKFLPRRIKYKQVVSTLC
;
A
#
# COMPACT_ATOMS: atom_id res chain seq x y z
N MET A 1 22.18 52.50 34.11
CA MET A 1 21.18 51.40 33.96
C MET A 1 20.85 51.26 32.48
N ASN A 2 20.70 50.03 31.97
CA ASN A 2 20.30 49.64 30.59
C ASN A 2 21.37 48.97 29.70
N SER A 3 22.23 48.11 30.25
CA SER A 3 23.09 47.22 29.44
C SER A 3 22.91 45.72 29.75
N ILE A 4 21.72 45.31 30.20
CA ILE A 4 21.39 43.90 30.49
C ILE A 4 20.02 43.52 29.87
N ARG A 5 19.77 43.96 28.64
CA ARG A 5 18.61 43.49 27.84
C ARG A 5 18.97 43.18 26.39
N LYS A 6 20.18 42.67 26.17
CA LYS A 6 20.54 41.97 24.93
C LYS A 6 21.04 40.56 25.23
N GLN A 7 20.36 39.87 26.15
CA GLN A 7 20.46 38.43 26.23
C GLN A 7 19.57 37.82 25.14
N PHE A 8 20.22 37.53 24.01
CA PHE A 8 19.96 36.37 23.14
C PHE A 8 18.50 36.01 22.79
N THR A 9 17.67 36.99 22.43
CA THR A 9 16.42 36.72 21.73
C THR A 9 16.62 36.87 20.22
N CYS A 10 16.95 35.75 19.55
CA CYS A 10 16.43 35.38 18.22
C CYS A 10 17.26 34.22 17.65
N MET A 11 17.04 33.01 18.18
CA MET A 11 17.33 31.75 17.47
C MET A 11 16.10 31.27 16.69
N SER A 12 15.33 32.20 16.12
CA SER A 12 14.02 31.91 15.55
C SER A 12 13.84 32.58 14.17
N SER A 13 14.85 32.49 13.30
CA SER A 13 14.63 32.84 11.89
C SER A 13 13.76 31.75 11.26
N LYS A 14 12.47 32.08 11.04
CA LYS A 14 11.50 31.20 10.35
C LYS A 14 12.07 30.62 9.03
N ARG A 15 12.99 31.33 8.40
CA ARG A 15 13.69 30.89 7.17
C ARG A 15 14.66 29.71 7.41
N TYR A 16 15.37 29.70 8.54
CA TYR A 16 16.29 28.61 8.89
C TYR A 16 15.53 27.31 9.20
N ILE A 17 14.47 27.40 10.00
CA ILE A 17 13.59 26.26 10.32
C ILE A 17 12.93 25.72 9.04
N LYS A 18 12.50 26.60 8.12
CA LYS A 18 11.95 26.20 6.82
C LYS A 18 12.97 25.48 5.93
N ALA A 19 14.23 25.93 5.91
CA ALA A 19 15.28 25.31 5.10
C ALA A 19 15.70 23.92 5.63
N ILE A 20 15.66 23.69 6.94
CA ILE A 20 15.89 22.36 7.53
C ILE A 20 14.71 21.44 7.24
N SER A 21 13.48 21.92 7.49
CA SER A 21 12.25 21.16 7.21
C SER A 21 12.18 20.71 5.75
N ASN A 22 12.47 21.60 4.81
CA ASN A 22 12.48 21.26 3.38
C ASN A 22 13.55 20.22 3.02
N ARG A 23 14.74 20.26 3.66
CA ARG A 23 15.81 19.25 3.44
C ARG A 23 15.45 17.89 4.02
N CYS A 24 14.82 17.87 5.19
CA CYS A 24 14.31 16.62 5.78
C CYS A 24 13.19 16.02 4.91
N LEU A 25 12.28 16.86 4.39
CA LEU A 25 11.21 16.40 3.50
C LEU A 25 11.75 15.88 2.16
N SER A 26 12.77 16.51 1.58
CA SER A 26 13.40 15.99 0.37
C SER A 26 14.10 14.66 0.62
N ALA A 27 14.78 14.50 1.75
CA ALA A 27 15.41 13.22 2.11
C ALA A 27 14.37 12.09 2.29
N LEU A 28 13.24 12.38 2.94
CA LEU A 28 12.13 11.43 3.09
C LEU A 28 11.46 11.07 1.76
N ALA A 29 11.40 12.01 0.82
CA ALA A 29 10.88 11.77 -0.52
C ALA A 29 11.81 10.85 -1.33
N GLU A 30 13.13 11.07 -1.25
CA GLU A 30 14.11 10.18 -1.88
C GLU A 30 14.10 8.77 -1.26
N ASP A 31 13.96 8.67 0.06
CA ASP A 31 13.83 7.37 0.73
C ASP A 31 12.54 6.62 0.32
N SER A 32 11.41 7.33 0.26
CA SER A 32 10.15 6.76 -0.24
C SER A 32 10.29 6.26 -1.67
N LYS A 33 10.96 7.04 -2.53
CA LYS A 33 11.22 6.65 -3.91
C LYS A 33 12.06 5.37 -3.99
N ARG A 34 13.18 5.32 -3.24
CA ARG A 34 14.03 4.13 -3.17
C ARG A 34 13.26 2.90 -2.67
N GLN A 35 12.38 3.06 -1.69
CA GLN A 35 11.54 1.99 -1.18
C GLN A 35 10.55 1.48 -2.25
N ASN A 36 9.92 2.40 -2.98
CA ASN A 36 9.03 2.06 -4.08
C ASN A 36 9.78 1.33 -5.20
N ASP A 37 10.99 1.79 -5.55
CA ASP A 37 11.81 1.14 -6.59
C ASP A 37 12.15 -0.31 -6.20
N ILE A 38 12.47 -0.56 -4.92
CA ILE A 38 12.71 -1.92 -4.39
C ILE A 38 11.42 -2.75 -4.43
N PHE A 39 10.28 -2.16 -4.05
CA PHE A 39 8.99 -2.83 -4.07
C PHE A 39 8.56 -3.21 -5.49
N ASP A 40 8.74 -2.32 -6.47
CA ASP A 40 8.38 -2.57 -7.86
C ASP A 40 9.28 -3.64 -8.49
N ALA A 41 10.58 -3.62 -8.17
CA ALA A 41 11.51 -4.67 -8.59
C ALA A 41 11.13 -6.04 -8.01
N GLU A 42 10.75 -6.10 -6.74
CA GLU A 42 10.27 -7.30 -6.06
C GLU A 42 8.95 -7.81 -6.68
N GLN A 43 7.98 -6.91 -6.87
CA GLN A 43 6.70 -7.23 -7.48
C GLN A 43 6.89 -7.80 -8.89
N LYS A 44 7.80 -7.22 -9.69
CA LYS A 44 8.14 -7.73 -11.02
C LYS A 44 8.77 -9.12 -10.93
N ARG A 45 9.74 -9.34 -10.04
CA ARG A 45 10.35 -10.66 -9.84
C ARG A 45 9.31 -11.72 -9.49
N GLN A 46 8.38 -11.40 -8.59
CA GLN A 46 7.29 -12.31 -8.20
C GLN A 46 6.37 -12.63 -9.37
N LYS A 47 6.00 -11.65 -10.20
CA LYS A 47 5.18 -11.85 -11.41
C LYS A 47 5.87 -12.76 -12.43
N GLU A 48 7.17 -12.57 -12.65
CA GLU A 48 7.96 -13.40 -13.57
C GLU A 48 8.13 -14.83 -13.06
N ALA A 49 8.23 -15.02 -11.74
CA ALA A 49 8.36 -16.34 -11.11
C ALA A 49 7.13 -17.24 -11.26
N VAL A 50 5.94 -16.68 -11.54
CA VAL A 50 4.70 -17.47 -11.73
C VAL A 50 4.79 -18.37 -12.97
N GLY A 51 5.53 -17.98 -14.00
CA GLY A 51 5.68 -18.79 -15.22
C GLY A 51 4.35 -18.99 -15.97
N ARG A 52 3.98 -20.24 -16.26
CA ARG A 52 2.72 -20.57 -16.95
C ARG A 52 1.53 -20.47 -16.00
N ILE A 53 0.41 -19.95 -16.50
CA ILE A 53 -0.80 -19.76 -15.69
C ILE A 53 -1.46 -21.11 -15.39
N GLU A 54 -1.37 -21.53 -14.14
CA GLU A 54 -2.11 -22.68 -13.60
C GLU A 54 -3.50 -22.26 -13.13
N LYS A 55 -4.47 -23.17 -13.26
CA LYS A 55 -5.83 -22.98 -12.73
C LYS A 55 -5.96 -23.72 -11.41
N ILE A 56 -6.60 -23.07 -10.43
CA ILE A 56 -6.96 -23.66 -9.14
C ILE A 56 -8.48 -23.62 -8.96
N GLU A 57 -8.99 -24.64 -8.28
CA GLU A 57 -10.38 -24.69 -7.85
C GLU A 57 -10.49 -24.10 -6.45
N VAL A 58 -11.26 -23.03 -6.33
CA VAL A 58 -11.51 -22.32 -5.08
C VAL A 58 -12.94 -22.60 -4.68
N GLN A 59 -13.13 -23.18 -3.51
CA GLN A 59 -14.46 -23.38 -2.95
C GLN A 59 -14.82 -22.15 -2.11
N TYR A 60 -15.83 -21.43 -2.56
CA TYR A 60 -16.42 -20.35 -1.79
C TYR A 60 -17.55 -20.91 -0.93
N GLU A 61 -17.43 -20.78 0.38
CA GLU A 61 -18.48 -21.12 1.33
C GLU A 61 -19.00 -19.85 1.99
N GLY A 62 -20.28 -19.55 1.82
CA GLY A 62 -20.88 -18.34 2.38
C GLY A 62 -22.18 -17.91 1.72
N ILE A 63 -22.69 -16.78 2.19
CA ILE A 63 -23.91 -16.15 1.68
C ILE A 63 -23.57 -15.39 0.39
N PRO A 64 -24.32 -15.55 -0.71
CA PRO A 64 -25.66 -16.15 -0.82
C PRO A 64 -25.69 -17.66 -1.10
N ALA A 65 -24.62 -18.27 -1.61
CA ALA A 65 -24.56 -19.69 -1.90
C ALA A 65 -23.10 -20.19 -1.94
N ASN A 66 -22.91 -21.46 -1.61
CA ASN A 66 -21.63 -22.15 -1.74
C ASN A 66 -21.38 -22.50 -3.20
N GLU A 67 -20.20 -22.17 -3.72
CA GLU A 67 -19.91 -22.31 -5.15
C GLU A 67 -18.43 -22.62 -5.38
N THR A 68 -18.16 -23.41 -6.42
CA THR A 68 -16.78 -23.71 -6.86
C THR A 68 -16.37 -22.75 -7.97
N LEU A 69 -15.19 -22.15 -7.83
CA LEU A 69 -14.67 -21.09 -8.67
C LEU A 69 -13.30 -21.50 -9.22
N ILE A 70 -13.17 -21.55 -10.55
CA ILE A 70 -11.86 -21.74 -11.19
C ILE A 70 -11.14 -20.39 -11.28
N MET A 71 -9.97 -20.27 -10.67
CA MET A 71 -9.16 -19.05 -10.59
C MET A 71 -7.73 -19.28 -11.09
N ASN A 72 -6.99 -18.21 -11.41
CA ASN A 72 -5.58 -18.30 -11.76
C ASN A 72 -4.73 -18.36 -10.50
N ARG A 73 -3.89 -19.39 -10.39
CA ARG A 73 -2.94 -19.53 -9.28
C ARG A 73 -1.98 -18.34 -9.26
N PHE A 74 -1.71 -17.79 -8.06
CA PHE A 74 -0.80 -16.66 -7.83
C PHE A 74 -1.17 -15.31 -8.49
N LEU A 75 -2.24 -15.24 -9.29
CA LEU A 75 -2.65 -14.02 -9.99
C LEU A 75 -4.04 -13.54 -9.60
N SER A 76 -4.98 -14.47 -9.43
CA SER A 76 -6.33 -14.12 -9.02
C SER A 76 -6.38 -13.74 -7.55
N THR A 77 -7.15 -12.69 -7.25
CA THR A 77 -7.37 -12.22 -5.89
C THR A 77 -8.75 -12.65 -5.39
N PRO A 78 -8.98 -12.73 -4.06
CA PRO A 78 -10.32 -12.98 -3.54
C PRO A 78 -11.35 -11.93 -4.00
N TYR A 79 -10.89 -10.71 -4.26
CA TYR A 79 -11.70 -9.66 -4.86
C TYR A 79 -12.19 -10.04 -6.27
N ASP A 80 -11.37 -10.72 -7.07
CA ASP A 80 -11.77 -11.19 -8.40
C ASP A 80 -12.87 -12.27 -8.30
N CYS A 81 -12.83 -13.12 -7.27
CA CYS A 81 -13.91 -14.07 -6.96
C CYS A 81 -15.24 -13.33 -6.72
N ALA A 82 -15.20 -12.29 -5.87
CA ALA A 82 -16.37 -11.48 -5.55
C ALA A 82 -16.87 -10.62 -6.73
N LYS A 83 -15.97 -10.22 -7.65
CA LYS A 83 -16.32 -9.45 -8.86
C LYS A 83 -17.03 -10.31 -9.89
N ARG A 84 -16.56 -11.53 -10.13
CA ARG A 84 -17.17 -12.48 -11.07
C ARG A 84 -18.60 -12.82 -10.67
N LYS A 85 -18.86 -12.88 -9.37
CA LYS A 85 -20.22 -13.05 -8.87
C LYS A 85 -20.97 -11.72 -8.91
N PHE A 86 -22.22 -11.81 -9.33
CA PHE A 86 -23.21 -10.73 -9.29
C PHE A 86 -23.63 -10.45 -7.84
N LEU A 87 -22.69 -10.48 -6.87
CA LEU A 87 -22.97 -10.13 -5.50
C LEU A 87 -23.42 -8.67 -5.47
N PRO A 88 -24.59 -8.36 -4.88
CA PRO A 88 -25.05 -7.00 -4.77
C PRO A 88 -23.93 -6.17 -4.13
N ARG A 89 -23.67 -5.01 -4.73
CA ARG A 89 -22.64 -4.02 -4.38
C ARG A 89 -22.28 -4.03 -2.89
N ARG A 90 -23.29 -4.08 -2.00
CA ARG A 90 -23.20 -4.14 -0.53
C ARG A 90 -22.27 -5.21 0.08
N ILE A 91 -21.97 -6.33 -0.57
CA ILE A 91 -21.10 -7.39 -0.01
C ILE A 91 -19.61 -7.14 -0.35
N LYS A 92 -19.33 -6.50 -1.50
CA LYS A 92 -17.96 -6.26 -1.99
C LYS A 92 -17.11 -5.40 -1.05
N TYR A 93 -17.76 -4.56 -0.24
CA TYR A 93 -17.11 -3.63 0.70
C TYR A 93 -17.03 -4.18 2.14
N LYS A 94 -17.62 -5.35 2.41
CA LYS A 94 -17.64 -5.96 3.74
C LYS A 94 -16.60 -7.07 3.89
N GLN A 95 -16.05 -7.61 2.80
CA GLN A 95 -14.93 -8.54 2.89
C GLN A 95 -13.67 -7.75 3.27
N VAL A 96 -13.28 -7.85 4.54
CA VAL A 96 -12.10 -7.16 5.09
C VAL A 96 -10.84 -8.02 4.95
N VAL A 97 -10.98 -9.35 5.04
CA VAL A 97 -9.86 -10.30 4.98
C VAL A 97 -10.34 -11.59 4.31
N SER A 98 -9.52 -12.12 3.40
CA SER A 98 -9.64 -13.49 2.92
C SER A 98 -8.32 -13.93 2.28
N THR A 99 -8.03 -15.22 2.41
CA THR A 99 -6.84 -15.85 1.84
C THR A 99 -7.26 -16.85 0.78
N LEU A 100 -6.75 -16.69 -0.44
CA LEU A 100 -6.77 -17.77 -1.42
C LEU A 100 -5.51 -18.62 -1.15
N CYS A 101 -5.66 -19.67 -0.34
CA CYS A 101 -4.65 -20.72 -0.24
C CYS A 101 -4.88 -21.73 -1.37
#